data_AF-A0A950SRM2-F1
#
_entry.id   AF-A0A950SRM2-F1
#
_cell.length_a   1.000
_cell.length_b   1.000
_cell.length_c   1.000
_cell.angle_alpha   90.00
_cell.angle_beta   90.00
_cell.angle_gamma   90.00
#
_symmetry.space_group_name_H-M   'P 1'
#
loop_
_entity.id
_entity.type
_entity.pdbx_description
1 polymer ?
#
loop_
_entity_poly.entity_id
_entity_poly.type
_entity_poly.pdbx_seq_one_letter_code
_entity_poly.pdbx_strand_id
1 'polypeptide(L)'
;MAIYARRRLTNALVMALAMAATGFGLLWLVLVLSTLLWNGVAAITPALFTQTTPPPGSTGGLLNAIFGSVVMTLIATLIGTPTGILAGTFLAEYSRGSRFGEVVRFINDI
;
A
#
# COMPACT_ATOMS: atom_id res chain seq x y z
N MET A 1 23.90 -18.06 -34.00
CA MET A 1 24.53 -17.83 -32.68
C MET A 1 24.49 -16.38 -32.19
N ALA A 2 24.74 -15.36 -33.02
CA ALA A 2 24.81 -13.94 -32.58
C ALA A 2 23.50 -13.37 -31.99
N ILE A 3 22.33 -13.72 -32.53
CA ILE A 3 21.03 -13.24 -32.03
C ILE A 3 20.74 -13.76 -30.60
N TYR A 4 21.11 -15.01 -30.33
CA TYR A 4 20.91 -15.64 -29.02
C TYR A 4 21.84 -15.03 -27.96
N ALA A 5 23.10 -14.75 -28.32
CA ALA A 5 24.06 -14.07 -27.44
C ALA A 5 23.59 -12.64 -27.09
N ARG A 6 23.10 -11.88 -28.07
CA ARG A 6 22.55 -10.53 -27.84
C ARG A 6 21.33 -10.56 -26.93
N ARG A 7 20.38 -11.49 -27.13
CA ARG A 7 19.19 -11.65 -26.28
C ARG A 7 19.57 -12.04 -24.84
N ARG A 8 20.56 -12.92 -24.66
CA ARG A 8 21.06 -13.31 -23.34
C ARG A 8 21.70 -12.14 -22.59
N LEU A 9 22.49 -11.31 -23.29
CA LEU A 9 23.10 -10.11 -22.70
C LEU A 9 22.04 -9.08 -22.30
N THR A 10 21.08 -8.79 -23.19
CA THR A 10 19.99 -7.84 -22.88
C THR A 10 19.16 -8.34 -21.69
N ASN A 11 18.83 -9.63 -21.64
CA ASN A 11 18.10 -10.19 -20.50
C ASN A 11 18.88 -10.06 -19.19
N ALA A 12 20.19 -10.35 -19.20
CA ALA A 12 21.03 -10.19 -18.01
C ALA A 12 21.15 -8.73 -17.56
N LEU A 13 21.27 -7.78 -18.50
CA LEU A 13 21.32 -6.35 -18.21
C LEU A 13 20.00 -5.86 -17.62
N VAL A 14 18.87 -6.19 -18.24
CA VAL A 14 17.54 -5.81 -17.74
C VAL A 14 17.29 -6.40 -16.36
N MET A 15 17.65 -7.67 -16.15
CA MET A 15 17.51 -8.31 -14.84
C MET A 15 18.38 -7.62 -13.78
N ALA A 16 19.62 -7.30 -14.09
CA ALA A 16 20.52 -6.60 -13.18
C ALA A 16 20.01 -5.19 -12.85
N LEU A 17 19.49 -4.45 -13.84
CA LEU A 17 18.88 -3.13 -13.64
C LEU A 17 17.62 -3.21 -12.78
N ALA A 18 16.76 -4.22 -13.00
CA ALA A 18 15.58 -4.44 -12.18
C ALA A 18 15.95 -4.77 -10.73
N MET A 19 16.91 -5.66 -10.50
CA MET A 19 17.42 -5.97 -9.16
C MET A 19 18.04 -4.73 -8.49
N ALA A 20 18.79 -3.92 -9.24
CA ALA A 20 19.38 -2.68 -8.73
C ALA A 20 18.29 -1.66 -8.35
N ALA A 21 17.26 -1.50 -9.18
CA ALA A 21 16.13 -0.62 -8.89
C ALA A 21 15.35 -1.06 -7.65
N THR A 22 15.06 -2.36 -7.52
CA THR A 22 14.44 -2.92 -6.31
C THR A 22 15.33 -2.73 -5.08
N GLY A 23 16.62 -3.02 -5.20
CA GLY A 23 17.59 -2.84 -4.11
C GLY A 23 17.70 -1.39 -3.65
N PHE A 24 17.67 -0.44 -4.60
CA PHE A 24 17.65 0.99 -4.32
C PHE A 24 16.39 1.40 -3.54
N GLY A 25 15.21 0.92 -3.95
CA GLY A 25 13.95 1.15 -3.23
C GLY A 25 13.96 0.54 -1.82
N LEU A 26 14.42 -0.70 -1.68
CA LEU A 26 14.55 -1.37 -0.38
C LEU A 26 15.53 -0.65 0.54
N LEU A 27 16.64 -0.14 0.01
CA LEU A 27 17.61 0.64 0.77
C LEU A 27 16.91 1.85 1.40
N TRP A 28 16.16 2.63 0.61
CA TRP A 28 15.43 3.79 1.15
C TRP A 28 14.37 3.39 2.17
N LEU A 29 13.64 2.31 1.92
CA LEU A 29 12.66 1.77 2.87
C LEU A 29 13.33 1.42 4.21
N VAL A 30 14.46 0.72 4.18
CA VAL A 30 15.23 0.37 5.38
C VAL A 30 15.70 1.62 6.11
N LEU A 31 16.20 2.64 5.41
CA LEU A 31 16.64 3.90 6.03
C LEU A 31 15.50 4.64 6.74
N VAL A 32 14.33 4.74 6.09
CA VAL A 32 13.16 5.40 6.69
C VAL A 32 12.66 4.61 7.89
N LEU A 33 12.54 3.28 7.77
CA LEU A 33 12.11 2.41 8.86
C LEU A 33 13.10 2.43 10.03
N SER A 34 14.41 2.38 9.78
CA SER A 34 15.42 2.41 10.85
C SER A 34 15.37 3.75 11.60
N THR A 35 15.26 4.86 10.87
CA THR A 35 15.14 6.20 11.45
C THR A 35 13.85 6.33 12.26
N LEU A 36 12.73 5.80 11.73
CA LEU A 36 11.45 5.77 12.43
C LEU A 36 11.51 4.93 13.70
N LEU A 37 12.16 3.76 13.69
CA LEU A 37 12.28 2.92 14.87
C LEU A 37 13.15 3.58 15.94
N TRP A 38 14.33 4.11 15.58
CA TRP A 38 15.21 4.77 16.54
C TRP A 38 14.56 5.98 17.21
N ASN A 39 13.86 6.82 16.45
CA ASN A 39 13.20 8.01 17.01
C ASN A 39 11.81 7.71 17.60
N GLY A 40 11.13 6.69 17.07
CA GLY A 40 9.76 6.35 17.41
C GLY A 40 9.64 5.51 18.68
N VAL A 41 10.59 4.61 18.96
CA VAL A 41 10.55 3.76 20.16
C VAL A 41 10.56 4.60 21.44
N ALA A 42 11.34 5.69 21.48
CA ALA A 42 11.36 6.62 22.60
C ALA A 42 10.04 7.40 22.78
N ALA A 43 9.25 7.53 21.72
CA ALA A 43 7.97 8.23 21.75
C ALA A 43 6.80 7.35 22.24
N ILE A 44 6.97 6.02 22.32
CA ILE A 44 5.91 5.09 22.76
C ILE A 44 5.71 5.24 24.27
N THR A 45 4.81 6.14 24.64
CA THR A 45 4.38 6.36 26.02
C THR A 45 2.86 6.33 26.10
N PRO A 46 2.25 6.07 27.27
CA PRO A 46 0.80 6.13 27.44
C PRO A 46 0.19 7.49 27.02
N ALA A 47 0.96 8.58 27.16
CA ALA A 47 0.57 9.91 26.70
C ALA A 47 0.33 9.98 25.18
N LEU A 48 1.01 9.13 24.40
CA LEU A 48 0.83 9.05 22.95
C LEU A 48 -0.59 8.60 22.56
N PHE A 49 -1.25 7.81 23.39
CA PHE A 49 -2.61 7.34 23.15
C PHE A 49 -3.67 8.24 23.78
N THR A 50 -3.37 8.89 24.91
CA THR A 50 -4.38 9.65 25.66
C THR A 50 -4.39 11.15 25.33
N GLN A 51 -3.31 11.71 24.78
CA GLN A 51 -3.23 13.14 24.50
C GLN A 51 -3.59 13.45 23.04
N THR A 52 -4.19 14.63 22.84
CA THR A 52 -4.45 15.18 21.51
C THR A 52 -3.16 15.59 20.83
N THR A 53 -3.17 15.65 19.49
CA THR A 53 -2.02 16.08 18.69
C THR A 53 -1.95 17.61 18.72
N PRO A 54 -0.94 18.20 19.38
CA PRO A 54 -0.78 19.64 19.46
C PRO A 54 0.05 20.13 18.25
N PRO A 55 0.26 21.45 18.08
CA PRO A 55 1.03 22.00 16.97
C PRO A 55 2.47 21.46 16.90
N PRO A 56 3.11 21.48 15.71
CA PRO A 56 4.47 20.98 15.51
C PRO A 56 5.46 21.58 16.53
N GLY A 57 6.26 20.72 17.18
CA GLY A 57 7.25 21.13 18.18
C GLY A 57 6.76 21.13 19.64
N SER A 58 5.51 20.74 19.89
CA SER A 58 4.98 20.57 21.26
C SER A 58 4.71 19.11 21.61
N THR A 59 4.87 18.76 22.89
CA THR A 59 4.67 17.39 23.38
C THR A 59 3.18 17.09 23.44
N GLY A 60 2.74 16.05 22.74
CA GLY A 60 1.39 15.51 22.86
C GLY A 60 1.23 14.18 22.14
N GLY A 61 -0.01 13.74 21.93
CA GLY A 61 -0.31 12.38 21.48
C GLY A 61 -0.97 12.30 20.12
N LEU A 62 -1.47 11.12 19.78
CA LEU A 62 -2.09 10.78 18.50
C LEU A 62 -3.58 10.47 18.65
N LEU A 63 -4.23 10.84 19.76
CA LEU A 63 -5.62 10.47 20.06
C LEU A 63 -6.58 10.85 18.92
N ASN A 64 -6.49 12.08 18.41
CA ASN A 64 -7.37 12.56 17.34
C ASN A 64 -7.12 11.83 16.02
N ALA A 65 -5.87 11.49 15.70
CA ALA A 65 -5.53 10.74 14.50
C ALA A 65 -6.06 9.31 14.59
N ILE A 66 -5.88 8.63 15.72
CA ILE A 66 -6.39 7.27 15.95
C ILE A 66 -7.91 7.25 15.87
N PHE A 67 -8.58 8.16 16.56
CA PHE A 67 -10.05 8.25 16.53
C PHE A 67 -10.56 8.53 15.11
N GLY A 68 -9.94 9.49 14.42
CA GLY A 68 -10.27 9.80 13.02
C GLY A 68 -10.10 8.60 12.11
N SER A 69 -8.99 7.88 12.20
CA SER A 69 -8.76 6.65 11.43
C SER A 69 -9.81 5.59 11.70
N VAL A 70 -10.15 5.32 12.97
CA VAL A 70 -11.17 4.33 13.33
C VAL A 70 -12.53 4.69 12.75
N VAL A 71 -12.96 5.95 12.91
CA VAL A 71 -14.24 6.42 12.37
C VAL A 71 -14.26 6.33 10.83
N MET A 72 -13.18 6.76 10.17
CA MET A 72 -13.07 6.70 8.71
C MET A 72 -13.10 5.27 8.20
N THR A 73 -12.34 4.35 8.81
CA THR A 73 -12.32 2.94 8.43
C THR A 73 -13.68 2.27 8.67
N LEU A 74 -14.36 2.58 9.77
CA LEU A 74 -15.70 2.04 10.04
C LEU A 74 -16.71 2.48 8.99
N ILE A 75 -16.77 3.78 8.68
CA ILE A 75 -17.68 4.30 7.66
C ILE A 75 -17.33 3.73 6.28
N ALA A 76 -16.03 3.70 5.93
CA ALA A 76 -15.56 3.15 4.67
C ALA A 76 -15.91 1.66 4.53
N THR A 77 -15.81 0.88 5.61
CA THR A 77 -16.18 -0.55 5.60
C THR A 77 -17.69 -0.73 5.53
N LEU A 78 -18.46 0.03 6.31
CA LEU A 78 -19.92 -0.05 6.33
C LEU A 78 -20.56 0.27 4.98
N ILE A 79 -19.97 1.16 4.19
CA ILE A 79 -20.48 1.53 2.87
C ILE A 79 -19.79 0.71 1.76
N GLY A 80 -18.46 0.59 1.83
CA GLY A 80 -17.63 -0.06 0.83
C GLY A 80 -17.83 -1.57 0.78
N THR A 81 -17.98 -2.25 1.92
CA THR A 81 -18.16 -3.70 1.95
C THR A 81 -19.49 -4.13 1.31
N PRO A 82 -20.67 -3.57 1.67
CA PRO A 82 -21.92 -3.94 0.99
C PRO A 82 -21.90 -3.60 -0.49
N THR A 83 -21.40 -2.42 -0.86
CA THR A 83 -21.32 -1.99 -2.28
C THR A 83 -20.39 -2.90 -3.07
N GLY A 84 -19.24 -3.25 -2.51
CA GLY A 84 -18.27 -4.17 -3.11
C GLY A 84 -18.81 -5.59 -3.26
N ILE A 85 -19.52 -6.10 -2.25
CA ILE A 85 -20.19 -7.41 -2.33
C ILE A 85 -21.24 -7.40 -3.43
N LEU A 86 -22.13 -6.39 -3.46
CA LEU A 86 -23.19 -6.29 -4.48
C LEU A 86 -22.61 -6.22 -5.91
N ALA A 87 -21.61 -5.35 -6.11
CA ALA A 87 -20.90 -5.25 -7.39
C ALA A 87 -20.22 -6.57 -7.76
N GLY A 88 -19.53 -7.20 -6.82
CA GLY A 88 -18.87 -8.50 -6.99
C GLY A 88 -19.86 -9.61 -7.36
N THR A 89 -21.00 -9.69 -6.68
CA THR A 89 -22.05 -10.68 -6.99
C THR A 89 -22.68 -10.43 -8.36
N PHE A 90 -22.95 -9.17 -8.71
CA PHE A 90 -23.50 -8.83 -10.02
C PHE A 90 -22.53 -9.21 -11.15
N LEU A 91 -21.23 -8.94 -10.98
CA LEU A 91 -20.20 -9.38 -11.91
C LEU A 91 -20.10 -10.91 -11.96
N ALA A 92 -20.16 -11.61 -10.82
CA ALA A 92 -20.07 -13.07 -10.80
C ALA A 92 -21.24 -13.74 -11.56
N GLU A 93 -22.46 -13.21 -11.43
CA GLU A 93 -23.68 -13.77 -12.00
C GLU A 93 -23.90 -13.34 -13.47
N TYR A 94 -23.78 -12.04 -13.76
CA TYR A 94 -24.16 -11.46 -15.05
C TYR A 94 -22.98 -11.19 -16.01
N SER A 95 -21.73 -11.33 -15.56
CA SER A 95 -20.56 -11.05 -16.44
C SER A 95 -20.16 -12.22 -17.34
N ARG A 96 -20.82 -13.38 -17.33
CA ARG A 96 -20.46 -14.49 -18.24
C ARG A 96 -20.60 -14.05 -19.70
N GLY A 97 -19.50 -13.64 -20.32
CA GLY A 97 -19.41 -13.23 -21.74
C GLY A 97 -19.56 -11.72 -22.03
N SER A 98 -19.69 -10.85 -21.01
CA SER A 98 -19.84 -9.39 -21.21
C SER A 98 -18.49 -8.66 -21.24
N ARG A 99 -18.23 -7.85 -22.29
CA ARG A 99 -17.01 -7.01 -22.44
C ARG A 99 -16.78 -6.10 -21.24
N PHE A 100 -17.83 -5.66 -20.55
CA PHE A 100 -17.72 -4.78 -19.37
C PHE A 100 -17.11 -5.49 -18.17
N GLY A 101 -17.45 -6.76 -17.92
CA GLY A 101 -16.90 -7.44 -16.73
C GLY A 101 -15.56 -8.13 -16.96
N GLU A 102 -15.07 -8.20 -18.20
CA GLU A 102 -13.66 -8.47 -18.50
C GLU A 102 -12.79 -7.26 -18.16
N VAL A 103 -13.24 -6.03 -18.50
CA VAL A 103 -12.56 -4.78 -18.12
C VAL A 103 -12.52 -4.58 -16.61
N VAL A 104 -13.63 -4.81 -15.91
CA VAL A 104 -13.66 -4.68 -14.44
C VAL A 104 -12.78 -5.74 -13.76
N ARG A 105 -12.72 -6.97 -14.29
CA ARG A 105 -11.79 -7.99 -13.78
C ARG A 105 -10.33 -7.62 -14.04
N PHE A 106 -10.00 -7.10 -15.22
CA PHE A 106 -8.64 -6.65 -15.53
C PHE A 106 -8.19 -5.51 -14.61
N ILE A 107 -9.06 -4.54 -14.30
CA ILE A 107 -8.74 -3.45 -13.37
C ILE A 107 -8.54 -3.96 -11.94
N ASN A 108 -9.23 -5.03 -11.54
CA ASN A 108 -9.10 -5.63 -10.21
C ASN A 108 -7.94 -6.63 -10.09
N ASP A 109 -7.40 -7.11 -11.21
CA ASP A 109 -6.27 -8.06 -11.26
C ASP A 109 -4.89 -7.36 -11.32
N ILE A 110 -4.87 -6.03 -11.52
CA ILE A 110 -3.67 -5.17 -11.47
C ILE A 110 -3.53 -4.54 -10.09
#